data_AF-A0A2V2RLZ7-F1
#
_entry.id   AF-A0A2V2RLZ7-F1
#
_cell.length_a   1.000
_cell.length_b   1.000
_cell.length_c   1.000
_cell.angle_alpha   90.00
_cell.angle_beta   90.00
_cell.angle_gamma   90.00
#
_symmetry.space_group_name_H-M   'P 1'
#
loop_
_entity.id
_entity.type
_entity.pdbx_description
1 polymer ?
#
loop_
_entity_poly.entity_id
_entity_poly.type
_entity_poly.pdbx_seq_one_letter_code
_entity_poly.pdbx_strand_id
1 'polypeptide(L)'
;MRMVHQIGDEIWVRDNDQHYGESLKIFSLDYGRAAPSLPKGITQRIYEPGIRHALQSGNVVIAGGPLPWPEGDAILQKVDKLFTAKRARELRAVAAARKKAQDEVDAINAKNREEYKKALSDAKARWEAQQQARVARGEPRWPDPIWADEEGKLS
;
A
#
# COMPACT_ATOMS: atom_id res chain seq x y z
N MET A 1 16.57 4.73 -22.13
CA MET A 1 18.02 4.40 -22.03
C MET A 1 18.20 3.21 -21.11
N ARG A 2 18.99 2.20 -21.50
CA ARG A 2 19.26 1.02 -20.66
C ARG A 2 20.43 1.28 -19.73
N MET A 3 20.21 1.15 -18.43
CA MET A 3 21.22 1.47 -17.42
C MET A 3 21.04 0.63 -16.16
N VAL A 4 22.15 0.26 -15.53
CA VAL A 4 22.19 -0.23 -14.14
C VAL A 4 22.94 0.81 -13.31
N HIS A 5 22.32 1.27 -12.23
CA HIS A 5 22.92 2.18 -11.27
C HIS A 5 22.76 1.61 -9.86
N GLN A 6 23.87 1.27 -9.21
CA GLN A 6 23.90 0.81 -7.83
C GLN A 6 24.47 1.91 -6.96
N ILE A 7 23.79 2.24 -5.86
CA ILE A 7 24.19 3.25 -4.89
C ILE A 7 23.96 2.72 -3.47
N GLY A 8 25.03 2.51 -2.71
CA GLY A 8 24.95 1.90 -1.39
C GLY A 8 24.17 0.58 -1.40
N ASP A 9 23.08 0.54 -0.62
CA ASP A 9 22.19 -0.61 -0.47
C ASP A 9 20.99 -0.61 -1.43
N GLU A 10 21.07 0.15 -2.52
CA GLU A 10 20.03 0.25 -3.54
C GLU A 10 20.56 -0.02 -4.94
N ILE A 11 19.68 -0.51 -5.81
CA ILE A 11 19.95 -0.71 -7.23
C ILE A 11 18.78 -0.25 -8.08
N TRP A 12 19.13 0.46 -9.14
CA TRP A 12 18.25 1.05 -10.12
C TRP A 12 18.55 0.44 -11.48
N VAL A 13 17.54 -0.15 -12.12
CA VAL A 13 17.62 -0.67 -13.48
C VAL A 13 16.62 0.11 -14.33
N ARG A 14 17.10 0.77 -15.38
CA ARG A 14 16.26 1.52 -16.32
C ARG A 14 16.24 0.82 -17.65
N ASP A 15 15.07 0.76 -18.27
CA ASP A 15 14.90 0.36 -19.66
C ASP A 15 13.81 1.20 -20.30
N ASN A 16 14.21 2.03 -21.28
CA ASN A 16 13.34 3.04 -21.91
C ASN A 16 12.61 3.90 -20.87
N ASP A 17 11.28 3.84 -20.84
CA ASP A 17 10.41 4.61 -19.94
C ASP A 17 10.11 3.90 -18.61
N GLN A 18 10.63 2.68 -18.44
CA GLN A 18 10.42 1.89 -17.22
C GLN A 18 11.65 1.95 -16.32
N HIS A 19 11.38 1.94 -15.01
CA HIS A 19 12.41 1.90 -14.00
C HIS A 19 12.08 0.88 -12.91
N TYR A 20 13.12 0.22 -12.44
CA TYR A 20 13.14 -0.63 -11.26
C TYR A 20 14.10 0.05 -10.29
N GLY A 21 13.65 0.34 -9.07
CA GLY A 21 14.48 0.95 -8.03
C GLY A 21 14.10 0.33 -6.71
N GLU A 22 15.02 -0.44 -6.13
CA GLU A 22 14.76 -1.22 -4.91
C GLU A 22 16.04 -1.40 -4.09
N SER A 23 15.88 -1.78 -2.82
CA SER A 23 17.01 -2.24 -1.99
C SER A 23 17.66 -3.51 -2.55
N LEU A 24 18.95 -3.73 -2.27
CA LEU A 24 19.66 -4.95 -2.73
C LEU A 24 19.01 -6.24 -2.24
N LYS A 25 18.37 -6.21 -1.05
CA LYS A 25 17.60 -7.33 -0.51
C LYS A 25 16.40 -7.66 -1.40
N ILE A 26 15.63 -6.65 -1.78
CA ILE A 26 14.45 -6.82 -2.62
C ILE A 26 14.85 -7.21 -4.05
N PHE A 27 15.90 -6.57 -4.58
CA PHE A 27 16.50 -6.98 -5.85
C PHE A 27 16.87 -8.46 -5.85
N SER A 28 17.48 -8.96 -4.78
CA SER A 28 17.90 -10.35 -4.69
C SER A 28 16.71 -11.32 -4.81
N LEU A 29 15.56 -10.95 -4.26
CA LEU A 29 14.32 -11.71 -4.37
C LEU A 29 13.75 -11.70 -5.80
N ASP A 30 13.71 -10.53 -6.44
CA ASP A 30 13.14 -10.38 -7.78
C ASP A 30 14.02 -10.99 -8.87
N TYR A 31 15.32 -10.68 -8.78
CA TYR A 31 16.31 -11.16 -9.73
C TYR A 31 16.54 -12.66 -9.57
N GLY A 32 16.54 -13.14 -8.32
CA GLY A 32 16.84 -14.52 -7.93
C GLY A 32 18.33 -14.77 -7.66
N ARG A 33 19.13 -13.70 -7.56
CA ARG A 33 20.56 -13.72 -7.18
C ARG A 33 20.90 -12.44 -6.46
N ALA A 34 21.92 -12.48 -5.60
CA ALA A 34 22.44 -11.29 -4.97
C ALA A 34 22.86 -10.23 -6.00
N ALA A 35 22.65 -8.95 -5.68
CA ALA A 35 23.20 -7.86 -6.46
C ALA A 35 24.74 -7.94 -6.49
N PRO A 36 25.40 -7.56 -7.59
CA PRO A 36 26.86 -7.47 -7.64
C PRO A 36 27.39 -6.57 -6.52
N SER A 37 28.46 -6.97 -5.84
CA SER A 37 29.04 -6.14 -4.79
C SER A 37 29.78 -4.94 -5.41
N LEU A 38 29.74 -3.80 -4.71
CA LEU A 38 30.60 -2.66 -5.02
C LEU A 38 32.02 -2.95 -4.55
N PRO A 39 33.07 -2.54 -5.29
CA PRO A 39 34.45 -2.65 -4.84
C PRO A 39 34.68 -1.82 -3.57
N LYS A 40 35.69 -2.20 -2.77
CA LYS A 40 36.01 -1.47 -1.54
C LYS A 40 36.27 0.02 -1.83
N GLY A 41 35.62 0.89 -1.06
CA GLY A 41 35.74 2.36 -1.19
C GLY A 41 34.86 2.99 -2.27
N ILE A 42 34.17 2.18 -3.08
CA ILE A 42 33.19 2.63 -4.07
C ILE A 42 31.81 2.65 -3.44
N THR A 43 31.12 3.78 -3.58
CA THR A 43 29.76 3.97 -3.07
C THR A 43 28.71 3.87 -4.18
N GLN A 44 29.11 4.07 -5.44
CA GLN A 44 28.21 3.98 -6.58
C GLN A 44 28.87 3.32 -7.79
N ARG A 45 28.07 2.58 -8.57
CA ARG A 45 28.45 2.03 -9.89
C ARG A 45 27.35 2.40 -10.88
N ILE A 46 27.74 3.02 -11.99
CA ILE A 46 26.83 3.33 -13.10
C ILE A 46 27.32 2.56 -14.33
N TYR A 47 26.41 1.84 -14.97
CA TYR A 47 26.68 1.08 -16.18
C TYR A 47 25.62 1.33 -17.24
N GLU A 48 26.08 1.73 -18.42
CA GLU A 48 25.31 1.91 -19.65
C GLU A 48 26.03 1.15 -20.77
N PRO A 49 25.43 0.07 -21.31
CA PRO A 49 26.08 -0.76 -22.32
C PRO A 49 26.55 0.07 -23.52
N GLY A 50 27.82 -0.10 -23.89
CA GLY A 50 28.44 0.61 -25.02
C GLY A 50 28.71 2.10 -24.80
N ILE A 51 28.31 2.67 -23.64
CA ILE A 51 28.45 4.10 -23.36
C ILE A 51 29.42 4.34 -22.22
N ARG A 52 29.16 3.78 -21.03
CA ARG A 52 29.99 4.02 -19.84
C ARG A 52 29.89 2.93 -18.79
N HIS A 53 30.99 2.73 -18.06
CA HIS A 53 31.01 2.03 -16.80
C HIS A 53 31.83 2.86 -15.80
N ALA A 54 31.16 3.55 -14.88
CA ALA A 54 31.78 4.45 -13.91
C ALA A 54 31.66 3.91 -12.49
N LEU A 55 32.75 3.98 -11.73
CA LEU A 55 32.82 3.69 -10.30
C LEU A 55 33.08 4.99 -9.53
N GLN A 56 32.23 5.29 -8.56
CA GLN A 56 32.27 6.56 -7.83
C GLN A 56 32.41 6.36 -6.31
N SER A 57 33.04 7.33 -5.66
CA SER A 57 33.05 7.48 -4.20
C SER A 57 32.46 8.85 -3.87
N GLY A 58 31.31 8.86 -3.20
CA GLY A 58 30.45 10.04 -3.13
C GLY A 58 30.04 10.50 -4.54
N ASN A 59 30.33 11.76 -4.86
CA ASN A 59 30.02 12.38 -6.15
C ASN A 59 31.21 12.40 -7.12
N VAL A 60 32.33 11.76 -6.78
CA VAL A 60 33.57 11.79 -7.57
C VAL A 60 33.73 10.47 -8.32
N VAL A 61 33.95 10.54 -9.63
CA VAL A 61 34.35 9.39 -10.44
C VAL A 61 35.80 9.04 -10.10
N ILE A 62 35.99 7.85 -9.53
CA ILE A 62 37.32 7.37 -9.09
C ILE A 62 37.96 6.49 -10.16
N ALA A 63 37.15 5.70 -10.87
CA ALA A 63 37.64 4.78 -11.90
C ALA A 63 36.56 4.46 -12.94
N GLY A 64 37.00 3.94 -14.08
CA GLY A 64 36.16 3.21 -15.02
C GLY A 64 36.15 1.72 -14.68
N GLY A 65 35.05 1.03 -14.98
CA GLY A 65 34.97 -0.43 -14.96
C GLY A 65 35.07 -1.03 -16.37
N PRO A 66 35.11 -2.38 -16.50
CA PRO A 66 35.14 -3.03 -17.80
C PRO A 66 33.90 -2.69 -18.63
N LEU A 67 34.10 -2.44 -19.92
CA LEU A 67 33.03 -2.23 -20.89
C LEU A 67 33.25 -3.25 -22.02
N PRO A 68 32.45 -4.33 -22.12
CA PRO A 68 31.21 -4.60 -21.39
C PRO A 68 31.41 -4.97 -19.90
N TRP A 69 30.35 -4.81 -19.11
CA TRP A 69 30.26 -5.33 -17.74
C TRP A 69 29.30 -6.53 -17.73
N PRO A 70 29.80 -7.79 -17.72
CA PRO A 70 28.97 -8.99 -17.91
C PRO A 70 27.81 -9.10 -16.94
N GLU A 71 28.00 -8.73 -15.67
CA GLU A 71 26.93 -8.75 -14.67
C GLU A 71 25.87 -7.66 -14.95
N GLY A 72 26.28 -6.48 -15.40
CA GLY A 72 25.36 -5.42 -15.80
C GLY A 72 24.50 -5.84 -17.00
N ASP A 73 25.11 -6.47 -18.00
CA ASP A 73 24.40 -7.00 -19.16
C ASP A 73 23.41 -8.12 -18.74
N ALA A 74 23.82 -9.02 -17.85
CA ALA A 74 22.96 -10.08 -17.34
C ALA A 74 21.77 -9.54 -16.51
N ILE A 75 21.92 -8.39 -15.85
CA ILE A 75 20.81 -7.71 -15.18
C ILE A 75 19.85 -7.14 -16.22
N LEU A 76 20.38 -6.42 -17.21
CA LEU A 76 19.58 -5.79 -18.26
C LEU A 76 18.82 -6.82 -19.10
N GLN A 77 19.39 -8.00 -19.36
CA GLN A 77 18.70 -9.10 -20.05
C GLN A 77 17.47 -9.63 -19.32
N LYS A 78 17.35 -9.42 -18.00
CA LYS A 78 16.21 -9.88 -17.18
C LYS A 78 15.34 -8.74 -16.68
N VAL A 79 15.40 -7.58 -17.34
CA VAL A 79 14.71 -6.38 -16.90
C VAL A 79 13.18 -6.55 -16.85
N ASP A 80 12.59 -7.26 -17.82
CA ASP A 80 11.15 -7.58 -17.82
C ASP A 80 10.73 -8.42 -16.61
N LYS A 81 11.60 -9.35 -16.18
CA LYS A 81 11.36 -10.16 -14.98
C LYS A 81 11.35 -9.28 -13.74
N LEU A 82 12.30 -8.33 -13.62
CA LEU A 82 12.37 -7.40 -12.51
C LEU A 82 11.12 -6.52 -12.44
N PHE A 83 10.70 -5.95 -13.57
CA PHE A 83 9.49 -5.13 -13.64
C PHE A 83 8.23 -5.91 -13.29
N THR A 84 8.10 -7.13 -13.82
CA THR A 84 6.97 -8.02 -13.52
C THR A 84 6.91 -8.36 -12.03
N ALA A 85 8.05 -8.69 -11.41
CA ALA A 85 8.13 -9.03 -9.99
C ALA A 85 7.81 -7.82 -9.09
N LYS A 86 8.35 -6.63 -9.42
CA LYS A 86 8.03 -5.37 -8.73
C LYS A 86 6.53 -5.07 -8.79
N ARG A 87 5.95 -5.09 -9.99
CA ARG A 87 4.51 -4.86 -10.20
C ARG A 87 3.67 -5.86 -9.41
N ALA A 88 4.03 -7.13 -9.41
CA ALA A 88 3.31 -8.16 -8.65
C ALA A 88 3.34 -7.90 -7.14
N ARG A 89 4.47 -7.45 -6.58
CA ARG A 89 4.54 -7.03 -5.17
C ARG A 89 3.65 -5.83 -4.88
N GLU A 90 3.75 -4.79 -5.71
CA GLU A 90 2.99 -3.56 -5.51
C GLU A 90 1.49 -3.82 -5.56
N LEU A 91 1.02 -4.64 -6.51
CA LEU A 91 -0.38 -5.08 -6.58
C LEU A 91 -0.82 -5.85 -5.33
N ARG A 92 0.02 -6.74 -4.79
CA ARG A 92 -0.27 -7.45 -3.54
C ARG A 92 -0.36 -6.49 -2.35
N ALA A 93 0.54 -5.51 -2.27
CA ALA A 93 0.53 -4.50 -1.21
C ALA A 93 -0.75 -3.64 -1.28
N VAL A 94 -1.13 -3.20 -2.48
CA VAL A 94 -2.38 -2.45 -2.70
C VAL A 94 -3.60 -3.29 -2.34
N ALA A 95 -3.66 -4.56 -2.74
CA ALA A 95 -4.76 -5.45 -2.39
C ALA A 95 -4.88 -5.66 -0.89
N ALA A 96 -3.75 -5.85 -0.19
CA ALA A 96 -3.72 -5.99 1.27
C ALA A 96 -4.19 -4.71 1.98
N ALA A 97 -3.71 -3.54 1.52
CA ALA A 97 -4.13 -2.24 2.06
C ALA A 97 -5.64 -2.00 1.85
N ARG A 98 -6.15 -2.32 0.66
CA ARG A 98 -7.59 -2.20 0.35
C ARG A 98 -8.43 -3.11 1.22
N LYS A 99 -7.99 -4.36 1.43
CA LYS A 99 -8.69 -5.30 2.33
C LYS A 99 -8.74 -4.76 3.75
N LYS A 100 -7.62 -4.30 4.28
CA LYS A 100 -7.56 -3.70 5.64
C LYS A 100 -8.53 -2.51 5.78
N ALA A 101 -8.54 -1.60 4.80
CA ALA A 101 -9.46 -0.47 4.81
C ALA A 101 -10.94 -0.91 4.76
N GLN A 102 -11.26 -1.95 3.99
CA GLN A 102 -12.62 -2.50 3.95
C GLN A 102 -13.01 -3.11 5.31
N ASP A 103 -12.13 -3.90 5.92
CA ASP A 103 -12.36 -4.52 7.23
C ASP A 103 -12.60 -3.44 8.32
N GLU A 104 -11.88 -2.32 8.25
CA GLU A 104 -12.08 -1.16 9.14
C GLU A 104 -13.45 -0.49 8.93
N VAL A 105 -13.86 -0.27 7.69
CA VAL A 105 -15.19 0.28 7.35
C VAL A 105 -16.31 -0.64 7.84
N ASP A 106 -16.16 -1.95 7.63
CA ASP A 106 -17.16 -2.93 8.04
C ASP A 106 -17.29 -2.99 9.57
N ALA A 107 -16.17 -2.89 10.30
CA ALA A 107 -16.16 -2.82 11.76
C ALA A 107 -16.87 -1.55 12.29
N ILE A 108 -16.60 -0.39 11.67
CA ILE A 108 -17.28 0.87 12.02
C ILE A 108 -18.78 0.76 11.75
N ASN A 109 -19.18 0.22 10.60
CA ASN A 109 -20.59 0.05 10.25
C ASN A 109 -21.31 -0.91 11.20
N ALA A 110 -20.64 -1.99 11.63
CA ALA A 110 -21.19 -2.91 12.63
C ALA A 110 -21.44 -2.20 13.96
N LYS A 111 -20.45 -1.45 14.46
CA LYS A 111 -20.58 -0.67 15.69
C LYS A 111 -21.70 0.37 15.60
N ASN A 112 -21.76 1.11 14.49
CA ASN A 112 -22.79 2.13 14.28
C ASN A 112 -24.20 1.52 14.26
N ARG A 113 -24.36 0.32 13.70
CA ARG A 113 -25.65 -0.40 13.73
C ARG A 113 -26.06 -0.79 15.15
N GLU A 114 -25.12 -1.27 15.96
CA GLU A 114 -25.40 -1.60 17.37
C GLU A 114 -25.77 -0.37 18.19
N GLU A 115 -25.02 0.72 18.03
CA GLU A 115 -25.31 2.01 18.68
C GLU A 115 -26.67 2.56 18.25
N TYR A 116 -27.00 2.47 16.96
CA TYR A 116 -28.30 2.88 16.43
C TYR A 116 -29.45 2.05 17.02
N LYS A 117 -29.32 0.71 17.05
CA LYS A 117 -30.33 -0.17 17.65
C LYS A 117 -30.57 0.16 19.13
N LYS A 118 -29.49 0.39 19.89
CA LYS A 118 -29.58 0.80 21.28
C LYS A 118 -30.29 2.15 21.43
N ALA A 119 -29.89 3.15 20.65
CA ALA A 119 -30.50 4.48 20.69
C ALA A 119 -32.00 4.43 20.33
N LEU A 120 -32.38 3.60 19.36
CA LEU A 120 -33.77 3.39 18.96
C LEU A 120 -34.58 2.72 20.09
N SER A 121 -34.02 1.70 20.74
CA SER A 121 -34.66 1.03 21.89
C SER A 121 -34.85 2.00 23.06
N ASP A 122 -33.81 2.77 23.41
CA ASP A 122 -33.88 3.78 24.47
C ASP A 122 -34.92 4.87 24.15
N ALA A 123 -35.01 5.30 22.89
CA ALA A 123 -36.01 6.27 22.45
C ALA A 123 -37.44 5.74 22.57
N LYS A 124 -37.68 4.49 22.16
CA LYS A 124 -38.99 3.82 22.30
C LYS A 124 -39.39 3.69 23.77
N ALA A 125 -38.48 3.25 24.64
CA ALA A 125 -38.74 3.13 26.07
C ALA A 125 -39.08 4.49 26.72
N ARG A 126 -38.35 5.56 26.36
CA ARG A 126 -38.66 6.92 26.83
C ARG A 126 -40.02 7.41 26.35
N TRP A 127 -40.36 7.15 25.09
CA TRP A 127 -41.67 7.50 24.53
C TRP A 127 -42.81 6.80 25.28
N GLU A 128 -42.70 5.49 25.50
CA GLU A 128 -43.70 4.72 26.24
C GLU A 128 -43.86 5.21 27.67
N ALA A 129 -42.76 5.50 28.38
CA ALA A 129 -42.80 6.06 29.71
C ALA A 129 -43.50 7.43 29.74
N GLN A 130 -43.28 8.28 28.72
CA GLN A 130 -44.01 9.55 28.58
C GLN A 130 -45.50 9.33 28.34
N GLN A 131 -45.88 8.38 27.49
CA GLN A 131 -47.30 8.04 27.26
C GLN A 131 -47.97 7.54 28.54
N GLN A 132 -47.31 6.68 29.32
CA GLN A 132 -47.82 6.19 30.60
C GLN A 132 -48.01 7.33 31.61
N ALA A 133 -47.03 8.23 31.73
CA ALA A 133 -47.11 9.38 32.63
C ALA A 133 -48.25 10.34 32.24
N ARG A 134 -48.54 10.52 30.94
CA ARG A 134 -49.68 11.31 30.45
C ARG A 134 -51.01 10.70 30.87
N VAL A 135 -51.19 9.40 30.63
CA VAL A 135 -52.40 8.67 31.00
C VAL A 135 -52.63 8.74 32.52
N ALA A 136 -51.59 8.62 33.33
CA ALA A 136 -51.67 8.74 34.78
C ALA A 136 -52.15 10.13 35.26
N ARG A 137 -51.95 11.18 34.46
CA ARG A 137 -52.47 12.54 34.72
C ARG A 137 -53.88 12.79 34.17
N GLY A 138 -54.51 11.80 33.54
CA GLY A 138 -55.82 11.93 32.88
C GLY A 138 -55.76 12.60 31.50
N GLU A 139 -54.56 12.74 30.92
CA GLU A 139 -54.40 13.27 29.56
C GLU A 139 -54.55 12.16 28.50
N PRO A 140 -55.08 12.45 27.30
CA PRO A 140 -55.10 11.49 26.20
C PRO A 140 -53.69 11.15 25.70
N ARG A 141 -53.52 9.92 25.18
CA ARG A 141 -52.30 9.47 24.49
C ARG A 141 -52.05 10.26 23.21
N TRP A 142 -50.78 10.43 22.88
CA TRP A 142 -50.40 10.92 21.55
C TRP A 142 -50.39 9.76 20.54
N PRO A 143 -50.57 10.05 19.24
CA PRO A 143 -50.35 9.05 18.20
C PRO A 143 -48.90 8.55 18.25
N ASP A 144 -48.70 7.27 18.00
CA ASP A 144 -47.37 6.69 17.95
C ASP A 144 -46.58 7.34 16.81
N PRO A 145 -45.31 7.70 17.05
CA PRO A 145 -44.48 8.26 16.01
C PRO A 145 -44.09 7.14 15.04
N ILE A 146 -43.84 7.53 13.79
CA ILE A 146 -43.27 6.65 12.77
C ILE A 146 -41.86 6.31 13.23
N TRP A 147 -41.68 5.08 13.67
CA TRP A 147 -40.36 4.58 14.03
C TRP A 147 -39.70 4.03 12.78
N ALA A 148 -38.40 4.30 12.62
CA ALA A 148 -37.60 3.47 11.75
C ALA A 148 -37.52 2.05 12.35
N ASP A 149 -37.58 1.03 11.51
CA ASP A 149 -37.32 -0.35 11.87
C ASP A 149 -35.82 -0.56 12.19
N GLU A 150 -35.45 -1.78 12.58
CA GLU A 150 -34.06 -2.10 12.92
C GLU A 150 -33.10 -2.01 11.73
N GLU A 151 -33.62 -1.86 10.50
CA GLU A 151 -32.86 -1.65 9.27
C GLU A 151 -32.84 -0.17 8.82
N GLY A 152 -33.47 0.73 9.59
CA GLY A 152 -33.56 2.16 9.28
C GLY A 152 -34.66 2.52 8.27
N LYS A 153 -35.58 1.60 7.92
CA LYS A 153 -36.74 1.89 7.06
C LYS A 153 -37.90 2.38 7.90
N LEU A 154 -38.59 3.43 7.45
CA LEU A 154 -39.74 3.99 8.14
C LEU A 154 -40.94 3.03 8.04
N SER A 155 -41.58 2.75 9.19
CA SER A 155 -42.83 1.99 9.31
C SER A 155 -44.00 2.88 9.72
#